data_AF-A0A420I4J7-F1
#
_entry.id   AF-A0A420I4J7-F1
#
_cell.length_a   1.000
_cell.length_b   1.000
_cell.length_c   1.000
_cell.angle_alpha   90.00
_cell.angle_beta   90.00
_cell.angle_gamma   90.00
#
_symmetry.space_group_name_H-M   'P 1'
#
loop_
_entity.id
_entity.type
_entity.pdbx_description
1 polymer ?
#
loop_
_entity_poly.entity_id
_entity_poly.type
_entity_poly.pdbx_seq_one_letter_code
_entity_poly.pdbx_strand_id
1 'polypeptide(L)'
;MFLSIIRRAAKESVTPNHNKVYRSKTVWPPDFSKLDAKQQFRFERKFKRRSKLKWLRPRWVKGVKIAQFTSIVFVLVYGVLFMDLSNEGSPRHRPFAGVRNWFFGMTEDLFGYKNPQENHDPERPSSSPTSLDGK
;
A
#
# COMPACT_ATOMS: atom_id res chain seq x y z
N MET A 1 -9.49 0.47 6.23
CA MET A 1 -9.73 -0.81 5.53
C MET A 1 -9.44 -2.01 6.44
N PHE A 2 -10.19 -2.17 7.54
CA PHE A 2 -9.99 -3.26 8.54
C PHE A 2 -11.29 -3.98 8.93
N LEU A 3 -12.31 -4.02 8.06
CA LEU A 3 -13.59 -4.70 8.36
C LEU A 3 -13.59 -6.23 8.04
N SER A 4 -12.46 -6.81 7.65
CA SER A 4 -12.40 -8.21 7.17
C SER A 4 -12.01 -9.24 8.23
N ILE A 5 -11.40 -8.84 9.34
CA ILE A 5 -10.96 -9.79 10.39
C ILE A 5 -12.12 -10.14 11.33
N ILE A 6 -13.02 -9.18 11.60
CA ILE A 6 -14.19 -9.39 12.48
C ILE A 6 -15.19 -10.40 11.87
N ARG A 7 -15.28 -10.50 10.55
CA ARG A 7 -16.17 -11.47 9.88
C ARG A 7 -15.70 -12.93 9.98
N ARG A 8 -14.47 -13.19 10.45
CA ARG A 8 -13.93 -14.56 10.52
C ARG A 8 -14.04 -15.17 11.92
N ALA A 9 -14.08 -14.35 12.98
CA ALA A 9 -14.29 -14.81 14.35
C ALA A 9 -15.77 -15.16 14.64
N ALA A 10 -16.73 -14.55 13.94
CA ALA A 10 -18.17 -14.84 14.11
C ALA A 10 -18.66 -16.12 13.38
N LYS A 11 -17.80 -17.14 13.25
CA LYS A 11 -18.16 -18.48 12.74
C LYS A 11 -18.05 -19.55 13.82
N GLU A 12 -18.34 -19.19 15.07
CA GLU A 12 -18.58 -20.17 16.11
C GLU A 12 -20.01 -20.72 15.98
N SER A 13 -20.08 -22.05 15.91
CA SER A 13 -21.26 -22.92 16.00
C SER A 13 -22.54 -22.42 15.31
N VAL A 14 -22.68 -22.70 14.01
CA VAL A 14 -24.01 -22.86 13.42
C VAL A 14 -24.64 -24.10 14.05
N THR A 15 -25.36 -23.92 15.15
CA THR A 15 -26.35 -24.91 15.58
C THR A 15 -27.44 -24.96 14.50
N PRO A 16 -27.81 -26.14 13.97
CA PRO A 16 -28.88 -26.22 12.99
C PRO A 16 -30.22 -26.04 13.72
N ASN A 17 -30.72 -24.81 13.72
CA ASN A 17 -32.04 -24.48 14.26
C ASN A 17 -33.15 -25.02 13.33
N HIS A 18 -33.53 -26.27 13.60
CA HIS A 18 -34.81 -27.00 13.57
C HIS A 18 -36.07 -26.56 12.78
N ASN A 19 -36.08 -25.55 11.91
CA ASN A 19 -37.26 -25.20 11.10
C ASN A 19 -37.02 -25.29 9.58
N LYS A 20 -36.67 -26.48 9.07
CA LYS A 20 -36.65 -26.74 7.63
C LYS A 20 -37.41 -28.03 7.30
N VAL A 21 -38.56 -27.86 6.65
CA VAL A 21 -39.41 -28.93 6.09
C VAL A 21 -38.63 -29.83 5.13
N TYR A 22 -37.53 -29.32 4.55
CA TYR A 22 -36.60 -30.09 3.74
C TYR A 22 -35.24 -30.16 4.42
N ARG A 23 -34.99 -31.26 5.15
CA ARG A 23 -33.66 -31.61 5.65
C ARG A 23 -32.82 -32.14 4.49
N SER A 24 -31.57 -31.71 4.37
CA SER A 24 -30.62 -32.34 3.45
C SER A 24 -30.48 -33.81 3.83
N LYS A 25 -30.76 -34.73 2.90
CA LYS A 25 -30.61 -36.17 3.15
C LYS A 25 -29.18 -36.57 3.54
N THR A 26 -28.20 -35.74 3.20
CA THR A 26 -26.78 -35.95 3.50
C THR A 26 -26.25 -34.78 4.31
N VAL A 27 -25.79 -35.06 5.53
CA VAL A 27 -25.05 -34.10 6.36
C VAL A 27 -23.69 -33.87 5.71
N TRP A 28 -23.33 -32.60 5.51
CA TRP A 28 -21.99 -32.21 5.08
C TRP A 28 -21.20 -31.78 6.32
N PRO A 29 -19.91 -32.10 6.48
CA PRO A 29 -19.01 -32.85 5.58
C PRO A 29 -19.23 -34.36 5.62
N PRO A 30 -18.92 -35.09 4.53
CA PRO A 30 -18.93 -36.54 4.55
C PRO A 30 -17.82 -37.07 5.46
N ASP A 31 -18.12 -38.11 6.25
CA ASP A 31 -17.14 -38.79 7.10
C ASP A 31 -16.09 -39.52 6.24
N PHE A 32 -14.94 -38.89 6.01
CA PHE A 32 -13.87 -39.43 5.15
C PHE A 32 -13.28 -40.76 5.63
N SER A 33 -13.46 -41.12 6.91
CA SER A 33 -13.00 -42.40 7.47
C SER A 33 -13.84 -43.59 7.05
N LYS A 34 -15.08 -43.38 6.58
CA LYS A 34 -16.01 -44.44 6.14
C LYS A 34 -16.01 -44.62 4.62
N LEU A 35 -15.25 -43.81 3.88
CA LEU A 35 -15.21 -43.86 2.42
C LEU A 35 -14.17 -44.86 1.94
N ASP A 36 -14.49 -45.56 0.86
CA ASP A 36 -13.52 -46.37 0.12
C ASP A 36 -12.37 -45.49 -0.41
N ALA A 37 -11.15 -46.05 -0.44
CA ALA A 37 -9.93 -45.35 -0.86
C ALA A 37 -10.07 -44.75 -2.27
N LYS A 38 -10.79 -45.44 -3.17
CA LYS A 38 -11.07 -44.95 -4.52
C LYS A 38 -11.94 -43.69 -4.51
N GLN A 39 -12.93 -43.62 -3.61
CA GLN A 39 -13.81 -42.47 -3.47
C GLN A 39 -13.07 -41.29 -2.82
N GLN A 40 -12.28 -41.56 -1.77
CA GLN A 40 -11.44 -40.57 -1.11
C GLN A 40 -10.49 -39.89 -2.11
N PHE A 41 -9.80 -40.68 -2.95
CA PHE A 41 -8.91 -40.15 -3.98
C PHE A 41 -9.63 -39.24 -5.00
N ARG A 42 -10.87 -39.59 -5.39
CA ARG A 42 -11.68 -38.73 -6.29
C ARG A 42 -12.03 -37.40 -5.63
N PHE A 43 -12.38 -37.39 -4.35
CA PHE A 43 -12.67 -36.17 -3.61
C PHE A 43 -11.43 -35.31 -3.42
N GLU A 44 -10.29 -35.92 -3.07
CA GLU A 44 -9.02 -35.24 -2.94
C GLU A 44 -8.61 -34.57 -4.26
N ARG A 45 -8.70 -35.29 -5.38
CA ARG A 45 -8.43 -34.75 -6.72
C ARG A 45 -9.36 -33.59 -7.07
N LYS A 46 -10.65 -33.71 -6.76
CA LYS A 46 -11.64 -32.63 -6.98
C LYS A 46 -11.33 -31.41 -6.11
N PHE A 47 -10.97 -31.62 -4.85
CA PHE A 47 -10.59 -30.57 -3.93
C PHE A 47 -9.34 -29.81 -4.41
N LYS A 48 -8.25 -30.52 -4.75
CA LYS A 48 -7.02 -29.93 -5.29
C LYS A 48 -7.27 -29.10 -6.55
N ARG A 49 -8.15 -29.55 -7.44
CA ARG A 49 -8.54 -28.80 -8.64
C ARG A 49 -9.30 -27.52 -8.30
N ARG A 50 -10.29 -27.61 -7.41
CA ARG A 50 -11.14 -26.47 -7.03
C ARG A 50 -10.38 -25.45 -6.19
N SER A 51 -9.48 -25.87 -5.32
CA SER A 51 -8.60 -24.98 -4.57
C SER A 51 -7.68 -24.24 -5.54
N LYS A 52 -7.00 -24.93 -6.46
CA LYS A 52 -6.18 -24.30 -7.51
C LYS A 52 -6.99 -23.25 -8.31
N LEU A 53 -8.21 -23.57 -8.74
CA LEU A 53 -9.07 -22.62 -9.47
C LEU A 53 -9.48 -21.39 -8.63
N LYS A 54 -9.72 -21.56 -7.32
CA LYS A 54 -10.03 -20.44 -6.42
C LYS A 54 -8.81 -19.55 -6.19
N TRP A 55 -7.62 -20.14 -6.04
CA TRP A 55 -6.36 -19.42 -5.83
C TRP A 55 -5.83 -18.75 -7.11
N LEU A 56 -6.21 -19.25 -8.29
CA LEU A 56 -5.81 -18.69 -9.58
C LEU A 56 -6.54 -17.40 -9.98
N ARG A 57 -7.59 -16.98 -9.25
CA ARG A 57 -8.30 -15.71 -9.49
C ARG A 57 -7.93 -14.75 -8.35
N PRO A 58 -7.46 -13.49 -8.55
CA PRO A 58 -7.53 -12.60 -9.72
C PRO A 58 -6.23 -11.81 -10.00
N ARG A 59 -5.50 -12.11 -11.10
CA ARG A 59 -4.25 -11.39 -11.43
C ARG A 59 -4.50 -9.92 -11.84
N TRP A 60 -5.53 -9.68 -12.64
CA TRP A 60 -5.84 -8.34 -13.15
C TRP A 60 -6.24 -7.36 -12.06
N VAL A 61 -7.16 -7.76 -11.17
CA VAL A 61 -7.61 -6.91 -10.05
C VAL A 61 -6.47 -6.62 -9.08
N LYS A 62 -5.55 -7.57 -8.86
CA LYS A 62 -4.33 -7.31 -8.06
C LYS A 62 -3.46 -6.25 -8.74
N GLY A 63 -3.25 -6.36 -10.05
CA GLY A 63 -2.52 -5.37 -10.84
C GLY A 63 -3.14 -3.98 -10.76
N VAL A 64 -4.46 -3.85 -10.98
CA VAL A 64 -5.17 -2.58 -10.89
C VAL A 64 -5.09 -1.99 -9.48
N LYS A 65 -5.19 -2.81 -8.42
CA LYS A 65 -5.05 -2.34 -7.04
C LYS A 65 -3.64 -1.82 -6.74
N ILE A 66 -2.62 -2.50 -7.24
CA ILE A 66 -1.24 -2.02 -7.14
C ILE A 66 -1.11 -0.70 -7.89
N ALA A 67 -1.58 -0.63 -9.14
CA ALA A 67 -1.53 0.59 -9.95
C ALA A 67 -2.26 1.77 -9.28
N GLN A 68 -3.42 1.53 -8.67
CA GLN A 68 -4.19 2.53 -7.93
C GLN A 68 -3.44 2.99 -6.67
N PHE A 69 -2.85 2.07 -5.92
CA PHE A 69 -2.08 2.43 -4.75
C PHE A 69 -0.80 3.18 -5.13
N THR A 70 -0.10 2.73 -6.18
CA THR A 70 1.10 3.41 -6.69
C THR A 70 0.77 4.80 -7.22
N SER A 71 -0.37 5.00 -7.88
CA SER A 71 -0.77 6.33 -8.35
C SER A 71 -1.07 7.28 -7.18
N ILE A 72 -1.76 6.80 -6.14
CA ILE A 72 -2.02 7.58 -4.92
C ILE A 72 -0.69 7.95 -4.24
N VAL A 73 0.19 6.98 -4.02
CA VAL A 73 1.50 7.23 -3.40
C VAL A 73 2.35 8.18 -4.24
N PHE A 74 2.36 8.01 -5.56
CA PHE A 74 3.10 8.88 -6.47
C PHE A 74 2.65 10.35 -6.37
N VAL A 75 1.34 10.60 -6.35
CA VAL A 75 0.79 11.95 -6.18
C VAL A 75 1.14 12.53 -4.82
N LEU A 76 1.09 11.73 -3.74
CA LEU A 76 1.48 12.17 -2.40
C LEU A 76 2.96 12.51 -2.31
N VAL A 77 3.84 11.67 -2.86
CA VAL A 77 5.28 11.94 -2.91
C VAL A 77 5.56 13.20 -3.72
N TYR A 78 4.94 13.36 -4.89
CA TYR A 78 5.07 14.58 -5.68
C TYR A 78 4.59 15.82 -4.91
N GLY A 79 3.43 15.73 -4.25
CA GLY A 79 2.87 16.82 -3.45
C GLY A 79 3.75 17.22 -2.25
N VAL A 80 4.36 16.25 -1.56
CA VAL A 80 5.20 16.55 -0.40
C VAL A 80 6.58 17.04 -0.83
N LEU A 81 7.18 16.44 -1.86
CA LEU A 81 8.57 16.66 -2.22
C LEU A 81 8.77 17.82 -3.20
N PHE A 82 7.89 17.95 -4.19
CA PHE A 82 8.07 18.87 -5.32
C PHE A 82 7.04 19.99 -5.39
N MET A 83 5.82 19.77 -4.89
CA MET A 83 4.81 20.84 -4.85
C MET A 83 5.21 21.85 -3.78
N ASP A 84 5.72 23.00 -4.22
CA ASP A 84 5.90 24.14 -3.35
C ASP A 84 4.54 24.79 -3.15
N LEU A 85 3.86 24.41 -2.07
CA LEU A 85 2.55 24.98 -1.71
C LEU A 85 2.67 26.44 -1.26
N SER A 86 3.89 26.98 -1.23
CA SER A 86 4.24 28.34 -0.84
C SER A 86 4.08 29.33 -2.01
N ASN A 87 2.89 29.40 -2.61
CA ASN A 87 2.57 30.55 -3.46
C ASN A 87 2.25 31.75 -2.57
N GLU A 88 3.30 32.37 -2.02
CA GLU A 88 3.46 33.80 -1.72
C GLU A 88 4.67 34.04 -0.78
N GLY A 89 5.82 34.32 -1.40
CA GLY A 89 6.79 35.32 -0.92
C GLY A 89 7.51 35.13 0.42
N SER A 90 7.31 34.05 1.18
CA SER A 90 7.94 33.87 2.49
C SER A 90 8.93 32.70 2.53
N PRO A 91 10.26 32.95 2.43
CA PRO A 91 11.30 31.92 2.51
C PRO A 91 11.34 31.12 3.83
N ARG A 92 10.59 31.58 4.86
CA ARG A 92 10.64 31.05 6.23
C ARG A 92 9.70 29.87 6.47
N HIS A 93 8.72 29.62 5.62
CA HIS A 93 7.75 28.54 5.82
C HIS A 93 7.54 27.71 4.55
N ARG A 94 8.57 26.95 4.15
CA ARG A 94 8.39 25.84 3.21
C ARG A 94 7.76 24.66 3.97
N PRO A 95 6.45 24.36 3.78
CA PRO A 95 5.87 23.19 4.42
C PRO A 95 6.60 21.94 3.90
N PHE A 96 6.94 21.03 4.81
CA PHE A 96 7.67 19.77 4.55
C PHE A 96 9.18 19.88 4.25
N ALA A 97 9.84 21.02 4.51
CA ALA A 97 11.30 21.14 4.36
C ALA A 97 12.10 20.04 5.11
N GLY A 98 11.71 19.72 6.34
CA GLY A 98 12.35 18.64 7.11
C GLY A 98 12.15 17.24 6.49
N VAL A 99 10.98 16.97 5.91
CA VAL A 99 10.69 15.69 5.24
C VAL A 99 11.47 15.57 3.93
N ARG A 100 11.62 16.68 3.19
CA ARG A 100 12.43 16.74 1.96
C ARG A 100 13.91 16.46 2.26
N ASN A 101 14.48 17.16 3.24
CA ASN A 101 15.90 17.00 3.59
C ASN A 101 16.20 15.59 4.11
N TRP A 102 15.32 15.01 4.93
CA TRP A 102 15.45 13.63 5.39
C TRP A 102 15.34 12.62 4.23
N PHE A 103 14.39 12.83 3.31
CA PHE A 103 14.22 11.95 2.15
C PHE A 103 15.45 11.99 1.23
N PHE A 104 15.93 13.19 0.90
CA PHE A 104 17.11 13.34 0.04
C PHE A 104 18.37 12.77 0.71
N GLY A 105 18.60 13.04 2.00
CA GLY A 105 19.73 12.45 2.73
C GLY A 105 19.68 10.92 2.76
N MET A 106 18.51 10.32 3.00
CA MET A 106 18.34 8.87 2.95
C MET A 106 18.57 8.29 1.54
N THR A 107 18.10 8.97 0.49
CA THR A 107 18.35 8.52 -0.89
C THR A 107 19.81 8.65 -1.28
N GLU A 108 20.51 9.68 -0.82
CA GLU A 108 21.94 9.87 -1.08
C GLU A 108 22.78 8.78 -0.39
N ASP A 109 22.44 8.42 0.84
CA ASP A 109 23.10 7.34 1.59
C ASP A 109 22.88 5.95 0.95
N LEU A 110 21.68 5.69 0.43
CA LEU A 110 21.33 4.40 -0.17
C LEU A 110 21.81 4.24 -1.62
N PHE A 111 21.87 5.33 -2.40
CA PHE A 111 22.24 5.30 -3.81
C PHE A 111 23.65 5.82 -4.11
N GLY A 112 24.40 6.30 -3.10
CA GLY A 112 25.81 6.67 -3.23
C GLY A 112 26.08 7.85 -4.16
N TYR A 113 25.06 8.64 -4.50
CA TYR A 113 25.25 9.86 -5.28
C TYR A 113 25.81 10.96 -4.38
N LYS A 114 27.13 11.08 -4.36
CA LYS A 114 27.85 12.25 -3.84
C LYS A 114 27.47 13.47 -4.70
N ASN A 115 26.49 14.27 -4.29
CA ASN A 115 26.33 15.62 -4.82
C ASN A 115 27.32 16.54 -4.09
N PRO A 116 28.28 17.18 -4.78
CA PRO A 116 29.28 18.04 -4.14
C PRO A 116 28.74 19.41 -3.68
N GLN A 117 27.43 19.64 -3.71
CA GLN A 117 26.87 20.98 -3.54
C GLN A 117 26.47 21.26 -2.08
N GLU A 118 27.39 20.98 -1.16
CA GLU A 118 27.41 21.55 0.18
C GLU A 118 28.55 22.58 0.25
N ASN A 119 28.44 23.64 -0.56
CA ASN A 119 29.15 24.87 -0.27
C ASN A 119 28.17 25.77 0.49
N HIS A 120 28.34 25.69 1.80
CA HIS A 120 27.87 26.64 2.77
C HIS A 120 28.46 28.01 2.42
N ASP A 121 27.69 28.90 1.81
CA ASP A 121 28.01 30.33 1.73
C ASP A 121 27.18 31.08 2.79
N PRO A 122 27.65 31.24 4.04
CA PRO A 122 27.30 32.43 4.80
C PRO A 122 28.25 33.55 4.35
N GLU A 123 27.78 34.80 4.34
CA GLU A 123 28.56 35.98 4.00
C GLU A 123 28.64 36.34 2.50
N ARG A 124 27.50 36.79 1.98
CA ARG A 124 27.52 37.93 1.07
C ARG A 124 27.00 39.16 1.81
N PRO A 125 27.87 40.01 2.39
CA PRO A 125 27.41 41.29 2.92
C PRO A 125 26.85 42.14 1.77
N SER A 126 25.65 42.65 2.03
CA SER A 126 24.92 43.63 1.24
C SER A 126 25.81 44.82 0.85
N SER A 127 25.92 45.11 -0.43
CA SER A 127 26.37 46.42 -0.91
C SER A 127 25.32 47.04 -1.83
N SER A 128 24.54 47.94 -1.26
CA SER A 128 23.83 49.02 -1.95
C SER A 128 23.61 50.15 -0.92
N PRO A 129 23.41 51.43 -1.29
CA PRO A 129 23.68 52.16 -2.54
C PRO A 129 24.46 53.49 -2.28
N THR A 130 24.53 54.40 -3.27
CA THR A 130 24.90 55.86 -3.16
C THR A 130 26.43 56.13 -3.25
N SER A 131 27.02 57.05 -4.04
CA SER A 131 26.62 58.31 -4.69
C SER A 131 27.72 58.82 -5.67
N LEU A 132 27.37 59.85 -6.46
CA LEU A 132 28.19 60.88 -7.15
C LEU A 132 28.49 60.60 -8.64
N ASP A 133 27.85 61.26 -9.61
CA ASP A 133 27.83 62.69 -10.00
C ASP A 133 28.95 63.05 -11.01
N GLY A 134 28.57 63.79 -12.08
CA GLY A 134 29.46 64.62 -12.88
C GLY A 134 29.84 64.16 -14.30
N LYS A 135 28.98 64.39 -15.29
CA LYS A 135 29.38 65.08 -16.54
C LYS A 135 28.21 65.76 -17.24
#